data_AF-A0A4V2G496-F1
#
_entry.id   AF-A0A4V2G496-F1
#
_cell.length_a   1.000
_cell.length_b   1.000
_cell.length_c   1.000
_cell.angle_alpha   90.00
_cell.angle_beta   90.00
_cell.angle_gamma   90.00
#
_symmetry.space_group_name_H-M   'P 1'
#
loop_
_entity.id
_entity.type
_entity.pdbx_description
1 polymer ?
#
loop_
_entity_poly.entity_id
_entity_poly.type
_entity_poly.pdbx_seq_one_letter_code
_entity_poly.pdbx_strand_id
1 'polypeptide(L)' 'MRRLTDLVSESFIWSVGITRPRPGQERVAALYITLTLIASLLAAAGIFLLLLHSI' A
#
# COMPACT_ATOMS: atom_id res chain seq x y z
N MET A 1 3.63 -22.71 3.41
CA MET A 1 4.43 -21.53 3.76
C MET A 1 3.70 -20.29 3.27
N ARG A 2 2.94 -19.59 4.12
CA ARG A 2 2.29 -18.33 3.73
C ARG A 2 3.38 -17.30 3.50
N ARG A 3 3.42 -16.69 2.31
CA ARG A 3 4.48 -15.72 1.97
C ARG A 3 4.17 -14.42 2.72
N LEU A 4 5.18 -13.68 3.17
CA LEU A 4 5.03 -12.36 3.80
C LEU A 4 4.08 -11.44 3.01
N THR A 5 4.09 -11.59 1.69
CA THR A 5 3.20 -10.92 0.74
C THR A 5 1.72 -11.14 1.02
N ASP A 6 1.32 -12.35 1.45
CA ASP A 6 -0.08 -12.65 1.78
C ASP A 6 -0.51 -11.92 3.04
N LEU A 7 0.37 -11.85 4.04
CA LEU A 7 0.10 -11.21 5.33
C LEU A 7 0.01 -9.69 5.18
N VAL A 8 0.89 -9.09 4.37
CA VAL A 8 0.83 -7.66 4.03
C VAL A 8 -0.41 -7.35 3.20
N SER A 9 -0.77 -8.21 2.25
CA SER A 9 -1.99 -8.01 1.45
C SER A 9 -3.24 -8.11 2.31
N GLU A 10 -3.30 -9.07 3.23
CA GLU A 10 -4.46 -9.28 4.12
C GLU A 10 -4.60 -8.16 5.16
N SER A 11 -3.50 -7.70 5.75
CA SER A 11 -3.52 -6.55 6.67
C SER A 11 -3.90 -5.25 5.96
N PHE A 12 -3.43 -5.05 4.72
CA PHE A 12 -3.83 -3.90 3.91
C PHE A 12 -5.31 -4.01 3.52
N ILE A 13 -5.76 -5.17 3.04
CA ILE A 13 -7.16 -5.41 2.68
C ILE A 13 -8.09 -5.08 3.85
N TRP A 14 -7.72 -5.51 5.06
CA TRP A 14 -8.47 -5.24 6.28
C TRP A 14 -8.38 -3.77 6.71
N SER A 15 -7.20 -3.17 6.68
CA SER A 15 -6.98 -1.78 7.13
C SER A 15 -7.67 -0.75 6.23
N VAL A 16 -7.74 -1.00 4.92
CA VAL A 16 -8.38 -0.07 3.97
C VAL A 16 -9.82 -0.49 3.63
N GLY A 17 -10.32 -1.59 4.18
CA GLY A 17 -11.72 -2.04 4.02
C GLY A 17 -12.09 -2.47 2.60
N ILE A 18 -11.14 -2.96 1.82
CA ILE A 18 -11.36 -3.38 0.42
C ILE A 18 -11.85 -4.83 0.35
N THR A 19 -12.69 -5.14 -0.63
CA THR A 19 -13.13 -6.51 -0.88
C THR A 19 -11.96 -7.35 -1.41
N ARG A 20 -11.88 -8.63 -0.99
CA ARG A 20 -10.85 -9.55 -1.45
C ARG A 20 -10.88 -9.68 -2.99
N PRO A 21 -9.74 -9.57 -3.69
CA PRO A 21 -9.70 -9.63 -5.14
C PRO A 21 -10.16 -11.00 -5.66
N ARG A 22 -10.81 -10.99 -6.83
CA ARG A 22 -11.29 -12.21 -7.48
C ARG A 22 -10.11 -13.11 -7.89
N PRO A 23 -10.28 -14.45 -7.90
CA PRO A 23 -9.26 -15.37 -8.40
C PRO A 23 -8.80 -14.97 -9.80
N GLY A 24 -7.49 -14.87 -10.01
CA GLY A 24 -6.88 -14.40 -11.27
C GLY A 24 -6.59 -12.89 -11.35
N GLN A 25 -7.12 -12.07 -10.43
CA GLN A 25 -6.82 -10.63 -10.34
C GLN A 25 -5.82 -10.28 -9.22
N GLU A 26 -5.31 -11.28 -8.51
CA GLU A 26 -4.44 -11.13 -7.33
C GLU A 26 -3.17 -10.31 -7.64
N ARG A 27 -2.52 -10.56 -8.79
CA ARG A 27 -1.33 -9.81 -9.20
C ARG A 27 -1.64 -8.33 -9.42
N VAL A 28 -2.76 -8.02 -10.07
CA VAL A 28 -3.16 -6.64 -10.36
C VAL A 28 -3.47 -5.92 -9.06
N ALA A 29 -4.23 -6.56 -8.16
CA ALA A 29 -4.55 -6.02 -6.85
C ALA A 29 -3.28 -5.75 -6.02
N ALA A 30 -2.34 -6.70 -5.98
CA ALA A 30 -1.07 -6.52 -5.28
C ALA A 30 -0.26 -5.34 -5.83
N LEU A 31 -0.29 -5.14 -7.15
CA LEU A 31 0.41 -4.04 -7.82
C LEU A 31 -0.21 -2.69 -7.45
N TYR A 32 -1.55 -2.58 -7.48
CA TYR A 32 -2.25 -1.38 -7.02
C TYR A 32 -1.97 -1.07 -5.55
N ILE A 33 -2.09 -2.06 -4.67
CA ILE A 33 -1.80 -1.90 -3.24
C ILE A 33 -0.37 -1.39 -3.03
N THR A 34 0.60 -2.01 -3.70
CA THR A 34 2.01 -1.63 -3.59
C THR A 34 2.25 -0.21 -4.08
N LEU A 35 1.68 0.17 -5.24
CA LEU A 35 1.79 1.52 -5.77
C LEU A 35 1.16 2.56 -4.85
N THR A 36 -0.04 2.30 -4.32
CA THR A 36 -0.72 3.21 -3.39
C THR A 36 0.07 3.38 -2.10
N LEU A 37 0.64 2.30 -1.57
CA LEU A 37 1.48 2.35 -0.37
C LEU A 37 2.74 3.21 -0.62
N ILE A 38 3.45 2.96 -1.72
CA ILE A 38 4.67 3.73 -2.07
C ILE A 38 4.32 5.21 -2.29
N ALA A 39 3.26 5.51 -3.04
CA ALA A 39 2.84 6.88 -3.30
C ALA A 39 2.48 7.62 -2.00
N SER A 40 1.79 6.95 -1.08
CA SER A 40 1.43 7.51 0.23
C SER A 40 2.67 7.81 1.08
N LEU A 41 3.63 6.89 1.10
CA LEU A 41 4.90 7.08 1.82
C LEU A 41 5.73 8.23 1.24
N LEU A 42 5.82 8.31 -0.10
CA LEU A 42 6.53 9.40 -0.78
C LEU A 42 5.83 10.75 -0.55
N ALA A 43 4.50 10.81 -0.57
CA ALA A 43 3.75 12.02 -0.28
C ALA A 43 4.00 12.50 1.16
N ALA A 44 3.92 11.59 2.13
CA ALA A 44 4.20 11.93 3.53
C ALA A 44 5.63 12.44 3.73
N ALA A 45 6.62 11.75 3.16
CA ALA A 45 8.02 12.19 3.21
C ALA A 45 8.24 13.53 2.49
N GLY A 46 7.61 13.74 1.33
CA GLY A 46 7.69 14.97 0.56
C GLY A 46 7.10 16.17 1.33
N ILE A 47 5.93 16.00 1.94
CA ILE A 47 5.31 17.02 2.79
C ILE A 47 6.22 17.33 3.98
N PHE A 48 6.75 16.30 4.65
CA PHE A 48 7.66 16.48 5.77
C PHE A 48 8.91 17.29 5.39
N LEU A 49 9.56 16.97 4.28
CA LEU A 49 10.73 17.70 3.80
C LEU A 49 10.39 19.13 3.37
N LEU A 50 9.24 19.34 2.72
CA LEU A 50 8.75 20.68 2.39
C LEU A 50 8.54 21.54 3.63
N LEU A 51 7.90 20.97 4.66
CA LEU A 51 7.69 21.66 5.93
C LEU A 51 9.02 21.95 6.63
N LEU A 52 9.94 20.98 6.66
CA LEU A 52 11.28 21.16 7.24
C LEU A 52 12.07 22.25 6.54
N HIS A 53 11.99 22.36 5.21
CA HIS A 53 12.64 23.43 4.45
C HIS A 53 11.99 24.81 4.66
N SER A 54 10.71 24.84 5.02
CA SER A 54 9.94 26.08 5.21
C SER A 54 10.09 26.67 6.62
N ILE A 55 10.78 25.99 7.54
CA ILE A 55 11.09 26.41 8.92
C ILE A 55 12.54 26.89 8.96
#